data_AF-T0ZQ88-F1
#
_entry.id   AF-T0ZQ88-F1
#
_cell.length_a   1.000
_cell.length_b   1.000
_cell.length_c   1.000
_cell.angle_alpha   90.00
_cell.angle_beta   90.00
_cell.angle_gamma   90.00
#
_symmetry.space_group_name_H-M   'P 1'
#
loop_
_entity.id
_entity.type
_entity.pdbx_description
1 polymer ?
#
loop_
_entity_poly.entity_id
_entity_poly.type
_entity_poly.pdbx_seq_one_letter_code
_entity_poly.pdbx_strand_id
1 'polypeptide(L)' 'MHVDTGKSGKYVRHLLRDSFRADGKVKHRTIANISRCTPQEILAIKLALQHKGDLTSLVSLR' A
#
# COMPACT_ATOMS: atom_id res chain seq x y z
N MET A 1 -1.46 -3.95 -6.31
CA MET A 1 -1.43 -3.69 -4.85
C MET A 1 -0.63 -2.43 -4.50
N HIS A 2 -1.15 -1.61 -3.57
CA HIS A 2 -0.54 -0.39 -3.00
C HIS A 2 -1.12 -0.11 -1.60
N VAL A 3 -0.45 0.74 -0.80
CA VAL A 3 -0.99 1.25 0.48
C VAL A 3 -1.66 2.60 0.24
N ASP A 4 -2.98 2.65 0.42
CA ASP A 4 -3.78 3.87 0.43
C ASP A 4 -3.77 4.49 1.84
N THR A 5 -3.69 5.82 1.91
CA THR A 5 -3.70 6.56 3.18
C THR A 5 -4.77 7.64 3.14
N GLY A 6 -5.83 7.45 3.91
CA GLY A 6 -6.93 8.42 4.03
C GLY A 6 -6.89 9.14 5.36
N LYS A 7 -7.24 10.43 5.36
CA LYS A 7 -7.40 11.24 6.58
C LYS A 7 -8.84 11.73 6.68
N SER A 8 -9.41 11.70 7.88
CA SER A 8 -10.72 12.27 8.21
C SER A 8 -10.65 12.88 9.60
N GLY A 9 -10.60 14.21 9.68
CA GLY A 9 -10.30 14.92 10.91
C GLY A 9 -8.98 14.44 11.51
N LYS A 10 -9.03 13.99 12.78
CA LYS A 10 -7.87 13.44 13.52
C LYS A 10 -7.52 12.00 13.17
N TYR A 11 -8.38 11.30 12.43
CA TYR A 11 -8.19 9.87 12.16
C TYR A 11 -7.43 9.66 10.85
N VAL A 12 -6.39 8.84 10.91
CA VAL A 12 -5.64 8.36 9.75
C VAL A 12 -5.93 6.87 9.58
N ARG A 13 -6.27 6.46 8.35
CA ARG A 13 -6.42 5.05 7.98
C ARG A 13 -5.38 4.67 6.94
N HIS A 14 -4.84 3.47 7.09
CA HIS A 14 -3.96 2.84 6.11
C HIS A 14 -4.60 1.55 5.61
N LEU A 15 -4.84 1.47 4.30
CA LEU A 15 -5.48 0.32 3.67
C LEU A 15 -4.55 -0.29 2.62
N LEU A 16 -4.35 -1.60 2.69
CA LEU A 16 -3.75 -2.33 1.58
C LEU A 16 -4.82 -2.57 0.52
N ARG A 17 -4.63 -2.03 -0.67
CA ARG A 17 -5.61 -2.10 -1.76
C ARG A 17 -5.01 -2.75 -2.99
N ASP A 18 -5.85 -3.43 -3.75
CA ASP A 18 -5.49 -3.93 -5.07
C ASP A 18 -6.34 -3.28 -6.17
N SER A 19 -5.68 -2.91 -7.27
CA SER A 19 -6.29 -2.26 -8.42
C SER A 19 -6.51 -3.30 -9.49
N PHE A 20 -7.72 -3.43 -9.99
CA PHE A 20 -8.09 -4.41 -11.01
C PHE A 20 -9.00 -3.78 -12.06
N ARG A 21 -9.08 -4.38 -13.24
CA ARG A 21 -10.04 -3.95 -14.27
C ARG A 21 -11.24 -4.87 -14.26
N ALA A 22 -12.42 -4.27 -14.34
CA ALA A 22 -13.68 -4.98 -14.54
C ALA A 22 -14.61 -4.06 -15.35
N ASP A 23 -15.25 -4.60 -16.39
CA ASP A 23 -16.17 -3.87 -17.27
C ASP A 23 -15.52 -2.62 -17.90
N GLY A 24 -14.27 -2.76 -18.34
CA GLY A 24 -13.48 -1.66 -18.93
C GLY A 24 -12.98 -0.61 -17.92
N LYS A 25 -13.47 -0.60 -16.68
CA LYS A 25 -13.14 0.38 -15.65
C LYS A 25 -12.08 -0.15 -14.68
N VAL A 26 -11.23 0.74 -14.18
CA VAL A 26 -10.34 0.44 -13.04
C VAL A 26 -11.16 0.52 -11.76
N LYS A 27 -11.11 -0.54 -10.96
CA LYS A 27 -11.74 -0.65 -9.65
C LYS A 27 -10.67 -0.95 -8.60
N HIS A 28 -10.98 -0.69 -7.33
CA HIS A 28 -10.07 -0.96 -6.22
C HIS A 28 -10.78 -1.82 -5.16
N ARG A 29 -10.16 -2.94 -4.76
CA ARG A 29 -10.62 -3.76 -3.64
C ARG A 29 -9.71 -3.56 -2.43
N THR A 30 -10.29 -3.53 -1.22
CA THR A 30 -9.52 -3.54 0.02
C THR A 30 -9.09 -4.97 0.33
N ILE A 31 -7.80 -5.20 0.54
CA ILE A 31 -7.24 -6.48 0.94
C ILE A 31 -7.14 -6.56 2.46
N ALA A 32 -6.63 -5.50 3.10
CA ALA A 32 -6.47 -5.43 4.55
C ALA A 32 -6.54 -4.00 5.06
N ASN A 33 -7.00 -3.83 6.30
CA ASN A 33 -6.81 -2.61 7.07
C ASN A 33 -5.57 -2.76 7.94
N ILE A 34 -4.52 -2.00 7.62
CA ILE A 34 -3.22 -2.04 8.29
C ILE A 34 -3.00 -0.82 9.20
N SER A 35 -4.06 -0.11 9.57
CA SER A 35 -3.96 1.09 10.43
C SER A 35 -3.41 0.81 11.84
N ARG A 36 -3.31 -0.46 12.24
CA ARG A 36 -2.69 -0.89 13.51
C ARG A 36 -1.16 -1.00 13.42
N CYS A 37 -0.60 -1.05 12.21
CA CYS A 37 0.83 -1.06 12.01
C CYS A 37 1.44 0.29 12.41
N THR A 38 2.65 0.24 12.93
CA THR A 38 3.47 1.42 13.21
C THR A 38 3.77 2.21 11.93
N PRO A 39 4.06 3.51 12.03
CA PRO A 39 4.47 4.31 10.87
C PRO A 39 5.64 3.70 10.11
N GLN A 40 6.60 3.09 10.81
CA GLN A 40 7.76 2.43 10.25
C GLN A 40 7.37 1.20 9.42
N GLU A 41 6.47 0.35 9.94
CA GLU A 41 5.94 -0.81 9.20
C GLU A 41 5.15 -0.36 7.95
N ILE A 42 4.34 0.70 8.07
CA ILE A 42 3.63 1.28 6.92
C ILE A 42 4.61 1.74 5.83
N LEU A 43 5.70 2.39 6.23
CA LEU A 43 6.74 2.85 5.31
C LEU A 43 7.47 1.66 4.67
N ALA A 44 7.84 0.64 5.44
CA ALA A 44 8.48 -0.56 4.93
C ALA A 44 7.59 -1.27 3.88
N ILE A 45 6.29 -1.42 4.15
CA ILE A 45 5.34 -2.02 3.20
C ILE A 45 5.22 -1.16 1.94
N LYS A 46 5.16 0.17 2.07
CA LYS A 46 5.14 1.09 0.91
C LYS A 46 6.39 0.92 0.05
N LEU A 47 7.56 0.87 0.67
CA LEU A 47 8.84 0.69 -0.01
C LEU A 47 8.89 -0.67 -0.74
N ALA A 48 8.56 -1.76 -0.05
CA ALA A 48 8.50 -3.08 -0.65
C ALA A 48 7.54 -3.13 -1.87
N LEU A 49 6.37 -2.47 -1.78
CA LEU A 49 5.41 -2.44 -2.88
C LEU A 49 5.83 -1.58 -4.07
N GLN A 50 6.65 -0.54 -3.86
CA GLN A 50 7.25 0.24 -4.96
C GLN A 50 8.21 -0.61 -5.78
N HIS A 51 8.95 -1.50 -5.13
CA HIS A 51 9.95 -2.38 -5.74
C HIS A 51 9.43 -3.80 -6.01
N LYS A 52 8.12 -4.06 -5.92
CA LYS A 52 7.52 -5.41 -6.03
C LYS A 52 7.82 -6.15 -7.35
N GLY A 53 8.21 -5.44 -8.41
CA GLY A 53 8.57 -6.03 -9.71
C GLY A 53 10.01 -6.52 -9.76
N ASP A 54 10.87 -5.99 -8.90
CA ASP A 54 12.26 -6.39 -8.76
C ASP A 54 12.73 -6.12 -7.32
N LEU A 55 12.69 -7.16 -6.49
CA LEU A 55 13.08 -7.06 -5.09
C LEU A 55 14.59 -6.83 -4.90
N THR A 56 15.43 -7.08 -5.92
CA THR A 56 16.87 -6.83 -5.80
C THR A 56 17.17 -5.33 -5.72
N SER A 57 16.37 -4.51 -6.40
CA SER A 57 16.43 -3.05 -6.28
C SER A 57 16.21 -2.56 -4.85
N LEU A 58 15.40 -3.27 -4.05
CA LEU A 58 15.20 -2.97 -2.62
C LEU A 58 16.48 -3.21 -1.80
N VAL A 59 17.19 -4.31 -2.06
CA VAL A 59 18.42 -4.70 -1.33
C VAL A 59 19.58 -3.75 -1.63
N SER A 60 19.55 -3.10 -2.81
CA SER A 60 20.56 -2.12 -3.21
C SER A 60 20.42 -0.74 -2.56
N LEU A 61 19.29 -0.47 -1.89
CA LEU A 61 19.09 0.76 -1.11
C LEU A 61 19.94 0.68 0.16
N ARG A 62 21.02 1.47 0.21
CA ARG A 62 22.02 1.46 1.28
C ARG A 62 21.91 2.68 2.18
#